data_AF-A0A7S4PWJ2-F1
#
_entry.id   AF-A0A7S4PWJ2-F1
#
_cell.length_a   1.000
_cell.length_b   1.000
_cell.length_c   1.000
_cell.angle_alpha   90.00
_cell.angle_beta   90.00
_cell.angle_gamma   90.00
#
_symmetry.space_group_name_H-M   'P 1'
#
loop_
_entity.id
_entity.type
_entity.pdbx_description
1 polymer ?
#
loop_
_entity_poly.entity_id
_entity_poly.type
_entity_poly.pdbx_seq_one_letter_code
_entity_poly.pdbx_strand_id
1 'polypeptide(L)'
;SGLACGWALKRRGLPAVVLDTGHRGPGGRASSRLLPLGGWPQAVDHAVQAFTAQGTEVRALLGEAERAGAARPWRGVVGTLRAGEGFSPRDEMAEGQLWIGSSEVGMGSLATWLASEQAVVNDVWVAKLATAHDGTWALLDQRGRPVGGHRSYRYAVVAHSGKCADRLIKTAPMTTAAHAPLRCKFAHTASATSDRLELSSLWVCVVATPRGAAAFEGAFVEGSEVLSWVGNNSAKYPRQLRAGEQPVDAWTLISTRKYGSANKCPQEAIPDPVRRKVSSELCQAFAELLGLCSVRGMEVLHLQLWGAALPLNVCAQHFIHDPGVNVGVCGDWLTSPSVEGALFSGLALAEAIGRHLQGGGLAGSGAKRFEGLRCCHAIGSFGSCTRGSTTKETVGLLASGSEPARGADPVTRRLAAAPAPQQEDVGTPLGDAARQAVGSSKWRRRGPAGPSPTTPRAGADGLAACSASGDQRSACADEDLVWYFGFGASISPVKLREQRKITPVEEVPGRLPGWRLVFNHKGGMGNIERMPSMPPPDGGPEAVHGILLLLRAQDFRRLAQMEHECTKEELQVEAYDGRSLRARVFVSQPQWRL
;
A
#
# COMPACT_ATOMS: atom_id res chain seq x y z
N SER A 1 0.58 4.92 14.98
CA SER A 1 1.32 4.91 16.25
C SER A 1 2.42 5.97 16.28
N GLY A 2 3.38 5.96 15.35
CA GLY A 2 4.52 6.91 15.34
C GLY A 2 4.09 8.38 15.40
N LEU A 3 3.18 8.80 14.51
CA LEU A 3 2.61 10.16 14.53
C LEU A 3 1.93 10.51 15.86
N ALA A 4 1.19 9.59 16.47
CA ALA A 4 0.55 9.83 17.77
C ALA A 4 1.60 9.99 18.90
N CYS A 5 2.68 9.19 18.86
CA CYS A 5 3.79 9.30 19.80
C CYS A 5 4.49 10.66 19.68
N GLY A 6 4.93 11.05 18.48
CA GLY A 6 5.62 12.34 18.28
C GLY A 6 4.74 13.55 18.59
N TRP A 7 3.45 13.51 18.24
CA TRP A 7 2.46 14.53 18.62
C TRP A 7 2.36 14.68 20.14
N ALA A 8 2.24 13.56 20.85
CA ALA A 8 2.14 13.53 22.30
C ALA A 8 3.45 13.93 23.02
N LEU A 9 4.61 13.65 22.43
CA LEU A 9 5.92 14.12 22.90
C LEU A 9 6.04 15.64 22.78
N LYS A 10 5.67 16.21 21.62
CA LYS A 10 5.70 17.66 21.41
C LYS A 10 4.85 18.40 22.43
N ARG A 11 3.63 17.91 22.72
CA ARG A 11 2.75 18.50 23.76
C ARG A 11 3.31 18.43 25.18
N ARG A 12 4.29 17.54 25.43
CA ARG A 12 5.04 17.44 26.69
C ARG A 12 6.32 18.29 26.70
N GLY A 13 6.54 19.11 25.66
CA GLY A 13 7.74 19.92 25.52
C GLY A 13 8.99 19.12 25.11
N LEU A 14 8.83 17.89 24.61
CA LEU A 14 9.93 17.05 24.13
C LEU A 14 10.01 17.12 22.60
N PRO A 15 11.07 17.71 22.03
CA PRO A 15 11.26 17.74 20.58
C PRO A 15 11.41 16.33 20.02
N ALA A 16 10.64 16.02 18.97
CA ALA A 16 10.70 14.75 18.27
C ALA A 16 10.57 15.00 16.76
N VAL A 17 11.22 14.15 15.96
CA VAL A 17 11.09 14.11 14.50
C VAL A 17 10.58 12.73 14.10
N VAL A 18 9.53 12.68 13.27
CA VAL A 18 9.00 11.45 12.70
C VAL A 18 9.58 11.25 11.30
N LEU A 19 10.15 10.08 11.03
CA LEU A 19 10.68 9.71 9.72
C LEU A 19 9.75 8.68 9.08
N ASP A 20 9.29 8.96 7.86
CA ASP A 20 8.35 8.09 7.13
C ASP A 20 8.80 7.91 5.68
N THR A 21 8.62 6.71 5.13
CA THR A 21 8.97 6.37 3.75
C THR A 21 7.89 6.80 2.75
N GLY A 22 6.74 7.27 3.22
CA GLY A 22 5.65 7.76 2.39
C GLY A 22 6.02 9.05 1.66
N HIS A 23 6.27 8.94 0.35
CA HIS A 23 6.55 10.08 -0.54
C HIS A 23 5.43 11.13 -0.56
N ARG A 24 4.15 10.72 -0.53
CA ARG A 24 2.99 11.64 -0.60
C ARG A 24 2.51 12.14 0.75
N GLY A 25 3.17 11.75 1.83
CA GLY A 25 2.71 12.01 3.20
C GLY A 25 2.82 10.76 4.08
N PRO A 26 2.85 10.94 5.40
CA PRO A 26 2.87 9.84 6.35
C PRO A 26 1.49 9.18 6.46
N GLY A 27 1.41 8.05 7.16
CA GLY A 27 0.13 7.42 7.53
C GLY A 27 0.06 5.92 7.29
N GLY A 28 0.97 5.36 6.50
CA GLY A 28 1.09 3.92 6.28
C GLY A 28 -0.24 3.26 5.89
N ARG A 29 -0.71 2.31 6.69
CA ARG A 29 -1.97 1.57 6.48
C ARG A 29 -3.24 2.43 6.65
N ALA A 30 -3.14 3.67 7.15
CA ALA A 30 -4.24 4.62 7.23
C ALA A 30 -4.19 5.68 6.10
N SER A 31 -3.38 5.47 5.06
CA SER A 31 -3.30 6.38 3.92
C SER A 31 -4.43 6.17 2.90
N SER A 32 -4.74 7.24 2.18
CA SER A 32 -5.73 7.28 1.11
C SER A 32 -5.06 7.69 -0.21
N ARG A 33 -5.74 7.44 -1.31
CA ARG A 33 -5.31 7.85 -2.65
C ARG A 33 -6.36 8.74 -3.28
N LEU A 34 -5.92 9.69 -4.08
CA LEU A 34 -6.78 10.36 -5.05
C LEU A 34 -6.65 9.61 -6.38
N LEU A 35 -7.71 8.93 -6.80
CA LEU A 35 -7.77 8.18 -8.05
C LEU A 35 -8.71 8.86 -9.04
N PRO A 36 -8.42 8.82 -10.36
CA PRO A 36 -9.33 9.35 -11.35
C PRO A 36 -10.57 8.44 -11.44
N LEU A 37 -11.74 8.99 -11.14
CA LEU A 37 -13.05 8.37 -11.29
C LEU A 37 -13.91 9.29 -12.17
N GLY A 38 -14.26 8.84 -13.38
CA GLY A 38 -14.96 9.70 -14.34
C GLY A 38 -14.13 10.92 -14.79
N GLY A 39 -12.80 10.82 -14.76
CA GLY A 39 -11.87 11.92 -15.09
C GLY A 39 -11.57 12.88 -13.94
N TRP A 40 -12.16 12.68 -12.75
CA TRP A 40 -11.97 13.55 -11.58
C TRP A 40 -11.32 12.83 -10.40
N PRO A 41 -10.56 13.53 -9.54
CA PRO A 41 -9.97 12.91 -8.36
C PRO A 41 -11.05 12.54 -7.34
N GLN A 42 -11.09 11.26 -6.97
CA GLN A 42 -11.89 10.71 -5.88
C GLN A 42 -10.96 10.24 -4.76
N ALA A 43 -11.23 10.65 -3.52
CA ALA A 43 -10.56 10.09 -2.36
C ALA A 43 -11.00 8.63 -2.18
N VAL A 44 -10.02 7.73 -2.08
CA VAL A 44 -10.21 6.29 -1.91
C VAL A 44 -9.30 5.77 -0.82
N ASP A 45 -9.91 5.12 0.17
CA ASP A 45 -9.19 4.39 1.19
C ASP A 45 -8.84 3.00 0.67
N HIS A 46 -7.55 2.73 0.53
CA HIS A 46 -7.03 1.49 -0.06
C HIS A 46 -6.39 0.55 0.99
N ALA A 47 -6.72 0.76 2.27
CA ALA A 47 -6.29 -0.04 3.41
C ALA A 47 -7.33 0.07 4.53
N VAL A 48 -7.07 0.84 5.61
CA VAL A 48 -8.06 1.09 6.67
C VAL A 48 -9.32 1.72 6.09
N GLN A 49 -10.45 1.04 6.27
CA GLN A 49 -11.75 1.47 5.77
C GLN A 49 -12.51 2.28 6.82
N ALA A 50 -12.52 1.83 8.06
CA ALA A 50 -13.08 2.57 9.17
C ALA A 50 -12.48 2.02 10.45
N PHE A 51 -12.74 2.68 11.56
CA PHE A 51 -12.34 2.18 12.88
C PHE A 51 -13.33 2.63 13.95
N THR A 52 -13.36 1.90 15.06
CA THR A 52 -14.06 2.31 16.28
C THR A 52 -13.08 2.96 17.25
N ALA A 53 -13.59 3.77 18.18
CA ALA A 53 -12.83 4.22 19.34
C ALA A 53 -13.70 4.20 20.60
N GLN A 54 -13.21 3.54 21.64
CA GLN A 54 -13.90 3.37 22.92
C GLN A 54 -13.09 3.94 24.09
N GLY A 55 -11.75 3.91 24.02
CA GLY A 55 -10.82 4.42 25.02
C GLY A 55 -10.93 5.93 25.18
N THR A 56 -10.87 6.39 26.43
CA THR A 56 -11.11 7.80 26.78
C THR A 56 -10.16 8.77 26.08
N GLU A 57 -8.86 8.47 26.06
CA GLU A 57 -7.87 9.36 25.44
C GLU A 57 -7.94 9.36 23.91
N VAL A 58 -8.23 8.21 23.30
CA VAL A 58 -8.42 8.14 21.85
C VAL A 58 -9.68 8.89 21.44
N ARG A 59 -10.78 8.77 22.22
CA ARG A 59 -11.99 9.58 21.99
C ARG A 59 -11.73 11.08 22.16
N ALA A 60 -10.93 11.49 23.14
CA ALA A 60 -10.54 12.89 23.30
C ALA A 60 -9.75 13.40 22.09
N LEU A 61 -8.76 12.63 21.63
CA LEU A 61 -7.99 12.93 20.42
C LEU A 61 -8.90 13.01 19.19
N LEU A 62 -9.86 12.10 19.03
CA LEU A 62 -10.82 12.14 17.93
C LEU A 62 -11.76 13.34 18.01
N GLY A 63 -12.15 13.79 19.21
CA GLY A 63 -12.91 15.03 19.37
C GLY A 63 -12.10 16.28 18.99
N GLU A 64 -10.78 16.27 19.17
CA GLU A 64 -9.89 17.30 18.61
C GLU A 64 -9.81 17.19 17.08
N ALA A 65 -9.61 15.97 16.55
CA ALA A 65 -9.53 15.73 15.11
C ALA A 65 -10.84 16.06 14.38
N GLU A 66 -11.99 15.76 14.97
CA GLU A 66 -13.32 16.07 14.40
C GLU A 66 -13.55 17.57 14.32
N ARG A 67 -13.24 18.31 15.39
CA ARG A 67 -13.31 19.78 15.37
C ARG A 67 -12.36 20.41 14.35
N ALA A 68 -11.24 19.75 14.07
CA ALA A 68 -10.31 20.15 13.01
C ALA A 68 -10.70 19.65 11.60
N GLY A 69 -11.82 18.92 11.45
CA GLY A 69 -12.26 18.34 10.18
C GLY A 69 -11.43 17.14 9.70
N ALA A 70 -10.53 16.62 10.53
CA ALA A 70 -9.60 15.55 10.18
C ALA A 70 -10.19 14.14 10.37
N ALA A 71 -11.28 14.01 11.11
CA ALA A 71 -12.03 12.76 11.27
C ALA A 71 -13.53 13.06 11.40
N ARG A 72 -14.38 12.10 11.10
CA ARG A 72 -15.84 12.24 11.31
C ARG A 72 -16.51 10.88 11.50
N PRO A 73 -17.70 10.85 12.13
CA PRO A 73 -18.56 9.67 12.15
C PRO A 73 -18.94 9.26 10.72
N TRP A 74 -18.86 7.97 10.41
CA TRP A 74 -19.46 7.43 9.19
C TRP A 74 -20.95 7.21 9.43
N ARG A 75 -21.80 7.95 8.72
CA ARG A 75 -23.27 7.87 8.82
C ARG A 75 -23.92 6.97 7.75
N GLY A 76 -23.09 6.23 7.02
CA GLY A 76 -23.52 5.38 5.92
C GLY A 76 -24.05 4.04 6.40
N VAL A 77 -24.76 3.33 5.52
CA VAL A 77 -25.27 1.99 5.83
C VAL A 77 -24.13 0.98 5.77
N VAL A 78 -23.64 0.56 6.95
CA VAL A 78 -22.57 -0.43 7.10
C VAL A 78 -23.10 -1.67 7.82
N GLY A 79 -22.68 -2.86 7.41
CA GLY A 79 -23.16 -4.11 8.00
C GLY A 79 -22.34 -5.33 7.61
N THR A 80 -22.98 -6.50 7.64
CA THR A 80 -22.41 -7.77 7.21
C THR A 80 -23.19 -8.27 5.98
N LEU A 81 -22.47 -8.69 4.95
CA LEU A 81 -23.00 -9.34 3.76
C LEU A 81 -22.60 -10.82 3.80
N ARG A 82 -23.59 -11.70 3.93
CA ARG A 82 -23.42 -13.15 3.92
C ARG A 82 -23.73 -13.70 2.53
N ALA A 83 -22.79 -14.44 1.96
CA ALA A 83 -23.01 -15.11 0.69
C ALA A 83 -24.24 -16.03 0.77
N GLY A 84 -25.26 -15.76 -0.05
CA GLY A 84 -26.51 -16.53 -0.08
C GLY A 84 -27.60 -16.08 0.91
N GLU A 85 -27.28 -15.32 1.96
CA GLU A 85 -28.25 -14.85 2.98
C GLU A 85 -28.53 -13.34 2.91
N GLY A 86 -27.69 -12.57 2.20
CA GLY A 86 -27.89 -11.14 1.99
C GLY A 86 -27.25 -10.24 3.05
N PHE A 87 -27.69 -8.98 3.10
CA PHE A 87 -27.10 -7.93 3.93
C PHE A 87 -27.87 -7.72 5.24
N SER A 88 -27.15 -7.67 6.36
CA SER A 88 -27.66 -7.30 7.68
C SER A 88 -26.94 -6.04 8.19
N PRO A 89 -27.65 -4.94 8.50
CA PRO A 89 -27.04 -3.73 9.08
C PRO A 89 -26.32 -4.00 10.41
N ARG A 90 -25.29 -3.21 10.69
CA ARG A 90 -24.55 -3.25 11.96
C ARG A 90 -25.37 -2.64 13.11
N ASP A 91 -25.25 -3.18 14.32
CA ASP A 91 -25.78 -2.54 15.52
C ASP A 91 -24.74 -1.56 16.09
N GLU A 92 -24.81 -0.30 15.66
CA GLU A 92 -23.87 0.73 16.14
C GLU A 92 -23.95 0.98 17.64
N MET A 93 -25.09 0.73 18.29
CA MET A 93 -25.23 0.91 19.73
C MET A 93 -24.48 -0.19 20.49
N ALA A 94 -24.56 -1.43 20.01
CA ALA A 94 -23.87 -2.57 20.63
C ALA A 94 -22.38 -2.66 20.24
N GLU A 95 -22.00 -2.16 19.07
CA GLU A 95 -20.67 -2.37 18.47
C GLU A 95 -19.82 -1.09 18.38
N GLY A 96 -20.43 0.08 18.54
CA GLY A 96 -19.78 1.38 18.58
C GLY A 96 -19.64 2.07 17.20
N GLN A 97 -19.67 3.40 17.26
CA GLN A 97 -19.56 4.31 16.12
C GLN A 97 -18.31 4.05 15.26
N LEU A 98 -18.52 3.98 13.94
CA LEU A 98 -17.42 4.02 12.96
C LEU A 98 -16.96 5.44 12.70
N TRP A 99 -15.63 5.59 12.65
CA TRP A 99 -14.93 6.81 12.28
C TRP A 99 -14.22 6.62 10.95
N ILE A 100 -14.28 7.68 10.15
CA ILE A 100 -13.63 7.83 8.84
C ILE A 100 -12.91 9.17 8.77
N GLY A 101 -12.15 9.40 7.70
CA GLY A 101 -11.50 10.68 7.48
C GLY A 101 -12.41 11.74 6.82
N SER A 102 -11.79 12.85 6.45
CA SER A 102 -12.42 13.95 5.69
C SER A 102 -12.86 13.50 4.29
N SER A 103 -13.81 14.23 3.69
CA SER A 103 -14.26 13.94 2.31
C SER A 103 -13.18 14.18 1.26
N GLU A 104 -12.29 15.13 1.51
CA GLU A 104 -11.29 15.61 0.54
C GLU A 104 -10.07 14.69 0.48
N VAL A 105 -9.63 14.18 1.64
CA VAL A 105 -8.39 13.39 1.77
C VAL A 105 -8.68 11.91 2.05
N GLY A 106 -9.88 11.56 2.52
CA GLY A 106 -10.18 10.22 3.02
C GLY A 106 -9.54 9.95 4.38
N MET A 107 -9.39 8.67 4.76
CA MET A 107 -8.78 8.21 6.02
C MET A 107 -7.41 8.86 6.33
N GLY A 108 -6.66 9.23 5.28
CA GLY A 108 -5.37 9.90 5.39
C GLY A 108 -5.42 11.25 6.13
N SER A 109 -6.58 11.91 6.22
CA SER A 109 -6.73 13.20 6.92
C SER A 109 -6.30 13.15 8.38
N LEU A 110 -6.56 12.04 9.08
CA LEU A 110 -6.15 11.89 10.47
C LEU A 110 -4.62 11.86 10.60
N ALA A 111 -3.93 11.17 9.69
CA ALA A 111 -2.48 11.13 9.66
C ALA A 111 -1.90 12.50 9.29
N THR A 112 -2.48 13.19 8.30
CA THR A 112 -2.08 14.55 7.90
C THR A 112 -2.23 15.54 9.04
N TRP A 113 -3.34 15.49 9.78
CA TRP A 113 -3.58 16.38 10.93
C TRP A 113 -2.62 16.10 12.09
N LEU A 114 -2.36 14.83 12.43
CA LEU A 114 -1.34 14.52 13.43
C LEU A 114 0.05 15.01 12.99
N ALA A 115 0.36 14.91 11.69
CA ALA A 115 1.63 15.34 11.13
C ALA A 115 1.81 16.86 11.12
N SER A 116 0.75 17.65 10.86
CA SER A 116 0.83 19.12 10.78
C SER A 116 1.27 19.76 12.10
N GLU A 117 1.04 19.06 13.20
CA GLU A 117 1.36 19.51 14.55
C GLU A 117 2.75 19.04 15.01
N GLN A 118 3.64 18.49 14.17
CA GLN A 118 4.98 18.02 14.59
C GLN A 118 6.02 18.05 13.47
N ALA A 119 7.30 17.83 13.80
CA ALA A 119 8.33 17.68 12.77
C ALA A 119 8.23 16.29 12.11
N VAL A 120 8.02 16.28 10.80
CA VAL A 120 7.95 15.06 10.00
C VAL A 120 8.87 15.20 8.79
N VAL A 121 9.65 14.16 8.51
CA VAL A 121 10.46 14.06 7.29
C VAL A 121 9.98 12.87 6.48
N ASN A 122 9.43 13.17 5.31
CA ASN A 122 8.92 12.21 4.34
C ASN A 122 10.00 11.71 3.39
N ASP A 123 9.70 10.61 2.71
CA ASP A 123 10.60 9.97 1.74
C ASP A 123 11.97 9.61 2.35
N VAL A 124 11.98 9.22 3.63
CA VAL A 124 13.19 8.83 4.35
C VAL A 124 13.14 7.37 4.72
N TRP A 125 14.06 6.59 4.14
CA TRP A 125 14.32 5.22 4.55
C TRP A 125 15.44 5.15 5.58
N VAL A 126 15.09 4.85 6.83
CA VAL A 126 16.08 4.50 7.86
C VAL A 126 16.51 3.06 7.66
N ALA A 127 17.75 2.84 7.21
CA ALA A 127 18.28 1.51 6.95
C ALA A 127 19.02 0.92 8.16
N LYS A 128 19.63 1.77 9.00
CA LYS A 128 20.50 1.35 10.09
C LYS A 128 20.35 2.23 11.32
N LEU A 129 20.31 1.59 12.48
CA LEU A 129 20.50 2.19 13.79
C LEU A 129 21.99 2.12 14.14
N ALA A 130 22.56 3.22 14.61
CA ALA A 130 23.93 3.30 15.09
C ALA A 130 23.99 4.13 16.37
N THR A 131 25.15 4.17 16.99
CA THR A 131 25.46 5.12 18.07
C THR A 131 26.42 6.18 17.56
N ALA A 132 26.18 7.42 17.96
CA ALA A 132 27.14 8.50 17.87
C ALA A 132 28.23 8.33 18.94
N HIS A 133 29.30 9.14 18.86
CA HIS A 133 30.45 9.08 19.78
C HIS A 133 30.08 9.35 21.24
N ASP A 134 29.02 10.12 21.49
CA ASP A 134 28.49 10.44 22.81
C ASP A 134 27.50 9.40 23.36
N GLY A 135 27.33 8.26 22.66
CA GLY A 135 26.42 7.19 23.04
C GLY A 135 24.95 7.41 22.67
N THR A 136 24.62 8.54 22.03
CA THR A 136 23.26 8.80 21.54
C THR A 136 22.98 8.07 20.22
N TRP A 137 21.72 7.92 19.84
CA TRP A 137 21.33 7.22 18.62
C TRP A 137 21.66 8.02 17.38
N ALA A 138 22.16 7.37 16.33
CA ALA A 138 22.26 7.90 14.99
C ALA A 138 21.42 7.03 14.03
N LEU A 139 20.63 7.68 13.17
CA LEU A 139 19.78 7.01 12.18
C LEU A 139 20.44 7.18 10.81
N LEU A 140 20.68 6.09 10.10
CA LEU A 140 21.46 6.09 8.86
C LEU A 140 20.66 5.50 7.69
N ASP A 141 20.92 6.01 6.48
CA ASP A 141 20.46 5.42 5.22
C ASP A 141 21.29 4.17 4.83
N GLN A 142 20.97 3.58 3.67
CA GLN A 142 21.67 2.39 3.18
C GLN A 142 23.16 2.62 2.86
N ARG A 143 23.57 3.87 2.65
CA ARG A 143 24.95 4.28 2.38
C ARG A 143 25.69 4.68 3.67
N GLY A 144 25.05 4.55 4.83
CA GLY A 144 25.62 4.92 6.13
C GLY A 144 25.59 6.42 6.42
N ARG A 145 24.82 7.22 5.66
CA ARG A 145 24.71 8.67 5.86
C ARG A 145 23.60 8.99 6.86
N PRO A 146 23.77 9.98 7.76
CA PRO A 146 22.73 10.39 8.70
C PRO A 146 21.44 10.85 8.00
N VAL A 147 20.30 10.50 8.59
CA VAL A 147 18.97 10.92 8.14
C VAL A 147 18.16 11.58 9.26
N GLY A 148 17.11 12.31 8.89
CA GLY A 148 16.19 12.96 9.82
C GLY A 148 16.61 14.34 10.32
N GLY A 149 17.63 14.95 9.70
CA GLY A 149 18.03 16.34 9.95
C GLY A 149 18.92 16.57 11.17
N HIS A 150 19.06 15.56 12.04
CA HIS A 150 19.94 15.63 13.20
C HIS A 150 21.04 14.56 13.14
N ARG A 151 22.22 14.89 13.69
CA ARG A 151 23.34 13.95 13.76
C ARG A 151 23.13 12.86 14.81
N SER A 152 22.38 13.15 15.86
CA SER A 152 22.08 12.20 16.90
C SER A 152 20.78 12.50 17.66
N TYR A 153 20.28 11.48 18.37
CA TYR A 153 18.99 11.45 19.05
C TYR A 153 19.14 10.78 20.43
N ARG A 154 18.62 11.41 21.48
CA ARG A 154 18.69 10.83 22.84
C ARG A 154 17.85 9.55 22.99
N TYR A 155 16.77 9.43 22.21
CA TYR A 155 15.82 8.32 22.29
C TYR A 155 15.34 7.92 20.89
N ALA A 156 15.28 6.63 20.60
CA ALA A 156 14.79 6.11 19.33
C ALA A 156 13.47 5.36 19.49
N VAL A 157 12.47 5.66 18.66
CA VAL A 157 11.17 4.97 18.65
C VAL A 157 10.97 4.22 17.34
N VAL A 158 10.75 2.91 17.43
CA VAL A 158 10.38 2.08 16.28
C VAL A 158 8.86 1.97 16.22
N ALA A 159 8.26 2.70 15.27
CA ALA A 159 6.81 2.66 15.00
C ALA A 159 6.46 1.86 13.72
N HIS A 160 7.31 0.90 13.36
CA HIS A 160 7.20 0.08 12.16
C HIS A 160 7.02 -1.40 12.54
N SER A 161 6.42 -2.21 11.68
CA SER A 161 6.29 -3.67 11.85
C SER A 161 6.85 -4.46 10.66
N GLY A 162 6.84 -5.79 10.76
CA GLY A 162 7.23 -6.68 9.67
C GLY A 162 8.73 -6.75 9.41
N LYS A 163 9.12 -7.26 8.22
CA LYS A 163 10.53 -7.54 7.87
C LYS A 163 11.42 -6.30 7.94
N CYS A 164 10.88 -5.11 7.69
CA CYS A 164 11.63 -3.87 7.75
C CYS A 164 12.04 -3.53 9.18
N ALA A 165 11.10 -3.65 10.14
CA ALA A 165 11.40 -3.42 11.55
C ALA A 165 12.35 -4.48 12.12
N ASP A 166 12.14 -5.77 11.77
CA ASP A 166 13.05 -6.87 12.13
C ASP A 166 14.47 -6.65 11.59
N ARG A 167 14.61 -6.20 10.34
CA ARG A 167 15.93 -5.88 9.77
C ARG A 167 16.56 -4.65 10.42
N LEU A 168 15.78 -3.61 10.65
CA LEU A 168 16.27 -2.37 11.25
C LEU A 168 16.81 -2.61 12.66
N ILE A 169 16.06 -3.30 13.51
CA ILE A 169 16.49 -3.52 14.90
C ILE A 169 17.76 -4.38 15.00
N LYS A 170 17.96 -5.34 14.09
CA LYS A 170 19.19 -6.15 14.02
C LYS A 170 20.46 -5.34 13.74
N THR A 171 20.32 -4.10 13.27
CA THR A 171 21.46 -3.21 13.06
C THR A 171 21.85 -2.43 14.32
N ALA A 172 21.01 -2.44 15.37
CA ALA A 172 21.30 -1.74 16.62
C ALA A 172 22.64 -2.23 17.21
N PRO A 173 23.50 -1.32 17.69
CA PRO A 173 24.82 -1.68 18.19
C PRO A 173 24.78 -2.31 19.59
N MET A 174 23.61 -2.46 20.20
CA MET A 174 23.40 -3.09 21.50
C MET A 174 22.11 -3.91 21.52
N THR A 175 22.08 -4.91 22.39
CA THR A 175 20.88 -5.69 22.69
C THR A 175 19.86 -4.83 23.43
N THR A 176 18.58 -4.98 23.08
CA THR A 176 17.46 -4.26 23.70
C THR A 176 16.20 -5.11 23.70
N ALA A 177 15.27 -4.82 24.63
CA ALA A 177 13.94 -5.42 24.71
C ALA A 177 13.14 -5.37 23.39
N ALA A 178 13.47 -4.47 22.46
CA ALA A 178 12.82 -4.37 21.15
C ALA A 178 13.17 -5.51 20.17
N HIS A 179 14.29 -6.24 20.37
CA HIS A 179 14.77 -7.24 19.40
C HIS A 179 13.78 -8.39 19.18
N ALA A 180 13.41 -9.09 20.26
CA ALA A 180 12.54 -10.25 20.20
C ALA A 180 11.14 -9.93 19.63
N PRO A 181 10.41 -8.89 20.11
CA PRO A 181 9.05 -8.60 19.65
C PRO A 181 8.97 -8.05 18.22
N LEU A 182 10.05 -7.47 17.68
CA LEU A 182 10.08 -6.99 16.29
C LEU A 182 10.32 -8.10 15.26
N ARG A 183 10.73 -9.31 15.68
CA ARG A 183 10.82 -10.45 14.77
C ARG A 183 9.44 -10.80 14.23
N CYS A 184 9.36 -11.04 12.94
CA CYS A 184 8.08 -11.33 12.28
C CYS A 184 8.11 -12.62 11.46
N LYS A 185 6.92 -13.16 11.22
CA LYS A 185 6.65 -14.13 10.16
C LYS A 185 5.29 -13.82 9.54
N PHE A 186 4.99 -14.46 8.41
CA PHE A 186 3.73 -14.26 7.71
C PHE A 186 2.92 -15.53 7.69
N ALA A 187 1.63 -15.41 7.98
CA ALA A 187 0.68 -16.51 8.01
C ALA A 187 -0.71 -15.99 7.60
N HIS A 188 -1.66 -16.89 7.41
CA HIS A 188 -3.08 -16.52 7.24
C HIS A 188 -3.93 -16.88 8.46
N THR A 189 -3.43 -17.77 9.33
CA THR A 189 -4.07 -18.22 10.57
C THR A 189 -3.13 -17.97 11.73
N ALA A 190 -3.68 -17.52 12.86
CA ALA A 190 -2.92 -17.27 14.08
C ALA A 190 -2.40 -18.58 14.69
N SER A 191 -1.14 -18.59 15.13
CA SER A 191 -0.58 -19.68 15.91
C SER A 191 -0.86 -19.49 17.41
N ALA A 192 -1.16 -20.59 18.09
CA ALA A 192 -1.31 -20.60 19.56
C ALA A 192 0.01 -20.40 20.32
N THR A 193 1.17 -20.63 19.67
CA THR A 193 2.48 -20.73 20.34
C THR A 193 3.58 -19.87 19.71
N SER A 194 3.25 -18.98 18.77
CA SER A 194 4.27 -18.16 18.09
C SER A 194 5.02 -17.25 19.05
N ASP A 195 6.34 -17.22 18.90
CA ASP A 195 7.27 -16.31 19.58
C ASP A 195 7.65 -15.10 18.69
N ARG A 196 6.90 -14.89 17.60
CA ARG A 196 7.09 -13.81 16.61
C ARG A 196 5.76 -13.13 16.32
N LEU A 197 5.84 -11.87 15.91
CA LEU A 197 4.73 -11.15 15.30
C LEU A 197 4.31 -11.85 14.01
N GLU A 198 3.06 -12.30 13.96
CA GLU A 198 2.45 -12.90 12.78
C GLU A 198 1.65 -11.86 12.01
N LEU A 199 1.99 -11.66 10.74
CA LEU A 199 1.31 -10.70 9.87
C LEU A 199 0.60 -11.42 8.73
N SER A 200 -0.64 -11.02 8.49
CA SER A 200 -1.42 -11.43 7.34
C SER A 200 -1.00 -10.71 6.07
N SER A 201 -1.56 -11.15 4.95
CA SER A 201 -1.46 -10.44 3.68
C SER A 201 -2.82 -10.35 3.03
N LEU A 202 -3.08 -9.21 2.41
CA LEU A 202 -4.38 -8.87 1.83
C LEU A 202 -4.17 -8.23 0.47
N TRP A 203 -5.00 -8.61 -0.48
CA TRP A 203 -5.18 -7.86 -1.71
C TRP A 203 -6.26 -6.81 -1.51
N VAL A 204 -6.00 -5.62 -2.03
CA VAL A 204 -6.97 -4.53 -2.09
C VAL A 204 -7.13 -4.11 -3.54
N CYS A 205 -8.34 -4.20 -4.06
CA CYS A 205 -8.71 -3.78 -5.40
C CYS A 205 -9.70 -2.62 -5.30
N VAL A 206 -9.42 -1.53 -5.99
CA VAL A 206 -10.39 -0.44 -6.16
C VAL A 206 -10.98 -0.57 -7.55
N VAL A 207 -12.30 -0.65 -7.62
CA VAL A 207 -13.06 -0.85 -8.84
C VAL A 207 -14.11 0.24 -8.99
N ALA A 208 -14.21 0.84 -10.18
CA ALA A 208 -15.34 1.69 -10.55
C ALA A 208 -16.51 0.81 -10.97
N THR A 209 -17.71 1.15 -10.52
CA THR A 209 -18.95 0.48 -10.93
C THR A 209 -20.00 1.53 -11.31
N PRO A 210 -21.03 1.17 -12.10
CA PRO A 210 -22.22 2.02 -12.22
C PRO A 210 -22.80 2.30 -10.82
N ARG A 211 -23.23 3.55 -10.60
CA ARG A 211 -23.82 3.95 -9.31
C ARG A 211 -25.01 3.06 -8.95
N GLY A 212 -25.15 2.76 -7.66
CA GLY A 212 -26.25 1.95 -7.15
C GLY A 212 -26.02 0.45 -7.27
N ALA A 213 -24.77 -0.01 -7.40
CA ALA A 213 -24.43 -1.43 -7.40
C ALA A 213 -24.90 -2.18 -6.14
N ALA A 214 -25.05 -1.49 -5.01
CA ALA A 214 -25.61 -2.04 -3.77
C ALA A 214 -26.36 -0.96 -2.97
N ALA A 215 -27.25 -1.40 -2.09
CA ALA A 215 -28.00 -0.52 -1.18
C ALA A 215 -27.22 -0.14 0.11
N PHE A 216 -26.09 -0.79 0.36
CA PHE A 216 -25.20 -0.49 1.49
C PHE A 216 -23.95 0.25 1.04
N GLU A 217 -23.26 0.92 1.96
CA GLU A 217 -22.01 1.63 1.70
C GLU A 217 -20.78 0.84 2.14
N GLY A 218 -20.92 -0.11 3.06
CA GLY A 218 -19.82 -0.96 3.51
C GLY A 218 -20.34 -2.29 4.05
N ALA A 219 -19.63 -3.36 3.76
CA ALA A 219 -19.97 -4.67 4.29
C ALA A 219 -18.74 -5.49 4.66
N PHE A 220 -18.77 -6.03 5.88
CA PHE A 220 -17.98 -7.21 6.24
C PHE A 220 -18.54 -8.40 5.48
N VAL A 221 -17.68 -9.18 4.83
CA VAL A 221 -18.11 -10.30 3.98
C VAL A 221 -17.90 -11.61 4.72
N GLU A 222 -18.96 -12.40 4.84
CA GLU A 222 -18.96 -13.74 5.42
C GLU A 222 -19.35 -14.77 4.34
N GLY A 223 -18.76 -15.97 4.41
CA GLY A 223 -19.02 -17.06 3.46
C GLY A 223 -18.31 -16.93 2.10
N SER A 224 -17.46 -15.92 1.90
CA SER A 224 -16.60 -15.83 0.69
C SER A 224 -15.19 -16.33 0.97
N GLU A 225 -14.65 -17.17 0.08
CA GLU A 225 -13.24 -17.58 0.11
C GLU A 225 -12.30 -16.46 -0.35
N VAL A 226 -12.82 -15.49 -1.11
CA VAL A 226 -12.04 -14.47 -1.83
C VAL A 226 -12.09 -13.13 -1.10
N LEU A 227 -13.27 -12.64 -0.73
CA LEU A 227 -13.46 -11.32 -0.14
C LEU A 227 -13.74 -11.37 1.36
N SER A 228 -13.22 -10.40 2.08
CA SER A 228 -13.55 -10.16 3.49
C SER A 228 -14.24 -8.81 3.70
N TRP A 229 -14.07 -7.85 2.79
CA TRP A 229 -14.72 -6.55 2.91
C TRP A 229 -14.98 -5.93 1.56
N VAL A 230 -16.07 -5.19 1.46
CA VAL A 230 -16.38 -4.29 0.34
C VAL A 230 -16.85 -2.93 0.88
N GLY A 231 -16.43 -1.83 0.25
CA GLY A 231 -16.84 -0.49 0.68
C GLY A 231 -16.89 0.55 -0.45
N ASN A 232 -18.00 1.28 -0.53
CA ASN A 232 -18.24 2.34 -1.50
C ASN A 232 -17.60 3.65 -1.03
N ASN A 233 -16.44 3.99 -1.59
CA ASN A 233 -15.73 5.23 -1.29
C ASN A 233 -16.46 6.47 -1.81
N SER A 234 -17.25 6.36 -2.89
CA SER A 234 -18.01 7.48 -3.43
C SER A 234 -19.20 7.86 -2.55
N ALA A 235 -19.86 6.87 -1.93
CA ALA A 235 -20.91 7.14 -0.93
C ALA A 235 -20.30 7.63 0.39
N LYS A 236 -19.21 6.98 0.83
CA LYS A 236 -18.48 7.35 2.04
C LYS A 236 -17.89 8.75 1.97
N TYR A 237 -17.34 9.16 0.83
CA TYR A 237 -16.74 10.47 0.55
C TYR A 237 -17.45 11.12 -0.64
N PRO A 238 -18.67 11.63 -0.43
CA PRO A 238 -19.47 12.18 -1.52
C PRO A 238 -18.84 13.46 -2.03
N ARG A 239 -18.84 13.59 -3.36
CA ARG A 239 -18.47 14.82 -4.07
C ARG A 239 -19.65 15.32 -4.91
N GLN A 240 -19.66 16.62 -5.16
CA GLN A 240 -20.60 17.19 -6.12
C GLN A 240 -20.26 16.68 -7.52
N LEU A 241 -21.25 16.08 -8.19
CA LEU A 241 -21.15 15.71 -9.60
C LEU A 241 -21.26 16.96 -10.45
N ARG A 242 -20.46 17.04 -11.52
CA ARG A 242 -20.56 18.12 -12.49
C ARG A 242 -21.61 17.80 -13.55
N ALA A 243 -22.15 18.83 -14.20
CA ALA A 243 -23.10 18.66 -15.30
C ALA A 243 -22.49 17.78 -16.40
N GLY A 244 -23.23 16.75 -16.83
CA GLY A 244 -22.80 15.81 -17.87
C GLY A 244 -21.93 14.64 -17.40
N GLU A 245 -21.61 14.57 -16.10
CA GLU A 245 -20.84 13.46 -15.55
C GLU A 245 -21.70 12.21 -15.32
N GLN A 246 -21.22 11.06 -15.81
CA GLN A 246 -21.88 9.78 -15.58
C GLN A 246 -21.70 9.34 -14.12
N PRO A 247 -22.78 8.94 -13.42
CA PRO A 247 -22.68 8.55 -12.02
C PRO A 247 -22.04 7.16 -11.90
N VAL A 248 -20.77 7.16 -11.50
CA VAL A 248 -20.00 5.96 -11.16
C VAL A 248 -19.57 6.03 -9.69
N ASP A 249 -19.44 4.87 -9.06
CA ASP A 249 -19.00 4.73 -7.68
C ASP A 249 -17.67 3.97 -7.61
N ALA A 250 -16.74 4.41 -6.77
CA ALA A 250 -15.51 3.69 -6.49
C ALA A 250 -15.69 2.76 -5.29
N TRP A 251 -15.55 1.46 -5.51
CA TRP A 251 -15.62 0.42 -4.50
C TRP A 251 -14.23 -0.12 -4.16
N THR A 252 -13.93 -0.24 -2.86
CA THR A 252 -12.75 -0.96 -2.36
C THR A 252 -13.14 -2.37 -1.97
N LEU A 253 -12.48 -3.35 -2.56
CA LEU A 253 -12.62 -4.78 -2.32
C LEU A 253 -11.37 -5.28 -1.60
N ILE A 254 -11.52 -5.89 -0.42
CA ILE A 254 -10.39 -6.42 0.37
C ILE A 254 -10.54 -7.93 0.47
N SER A 255 -9.47 -8.65 0.14
CA SER A 255 -9.48 -10.11 0.12
C SER A 255 -9.55 -10.73 1.51
N THR A 256 -9.80 -12.03 1.59
CA THR A 256 -9.50 -12.83 2.79
C THR A 256 -7.99 -12.96 3.00
N ARG A 257 -7.58 -13.31 4.22
CA ARG A 257 -6.17 -13.60 4.56
C ARG A 257 -5.65 -14.83 3.83
N LYS A 258 -6.50 -15.86 3.69
CA LYS A 258 -6.20 -17.11 2.97
C LYS A 258 -5.90 -16.80 1.51
N TYR A 259 -6.77 -16.04 0.85
CA TYR A 259 -6.60 -15.62 -0.53
C TYR A 259 -5.33 -14.76 -0.72
N GLY A 260 -5.11 -13.78 0.16
CA GLY A 260 -3.91 -12.93 0.13
C GLY A 260 -2.61 -13.70 0.33
N SER A 261 -2.61 -14.73 1.19
CA SER A 261 -1.47 -15.62 1.39
C SER A 261 -1.20 -16.52 0.18
N ALA A 262 -2.25 -17.05 -0.46
CA ALA A 262 -2.13 -17.95 -1.61
C ALA A 262 -1.66 -17.23 -2.89
N ASN A 263 -1.93 -15.93 -2.99
CA ASN A 263 -1.59 -15.13 -4.17
C ASN A 263 -0.50 -14.08 -3.89
N LYS A 264 0.46 -14.39 -3.01
CA LYS A 264 1.59 -13.50 -2.74
C LYS A 264 2.50 -13.33 -3.95
N CYS A 265 2.97 -12.11 -4.16
CA CYS A 265 4.00 -11.75 -5.13
C CYS A 265 4.83 -10.56 -4.59
N PRO A 266 5.89 -10.12 -5.29
CA PRO A 266 6.58 -8.88 -4.94
C PRO A 266 5.62 -7.69 -4.94
N GLN A 267 5.32 -7.12 -3.76
CA GLN A 267 4.29 -6.10 -3.61
C GLN A 267 4.59 -4.77 -4.34
N GLU A 268 5.87 -4.48 -4.57
CA GLU A 268 6.34 -3.28 -5.27
C GLU A 268 6.36 -3.46 -6.80
N ALA A 269 6.30 -4.71 -7.26
CA ALA A 269 6.38 -5.08 -8.68
C ALA A 269 5.47 -6.28 -8.96
N ILE A 270 4.16 -6.04 -8.91
CA ILE A 270 3.13 -7.06 -9.17
C ILE A 270 3.22 -7.52 -10.64
N PRO A 271 3.47 -8.82 -10.92
CA PRO A 271 3.51 -9.32 -12.30
C PRO A 271 2.14 -9.21 -12.99
N ASP A 272 2.11 -8.90 -14.30
CA ASP A 272 0.87 -8.73 -15.06
C ASP A 272 -0.07 -9.95 -15.05
N PRO A 273 0.41 -11.21 -15.11
CA PRO A 273 -0.46 -12.37 -14.95
C PRO A 273 -1.16 -12.40 -13.58
N VAL A 274 -0.45 -12.04 -12.51
CA VAL A 274 -1.01 -11.97 -11.15
C VAL A 274 -2.00 -10.82 -11.04
N ARG A 275 -1.67 -9.64 -11.59
CA ARG A 275 -2.57 -8.49 -11.64
C ARG A 275 -3.90 -8.85 -12.30
N ARG A 276 -3.86 -9.46 -13.49
CA ARG A 276 -5.07 -9.86 -14.23
C ARG A 276 -5.89 -10.90 -13.46
N LYS A 277 -5.24 -11.96 -12.97
CA LYS A 277 -5.88 -13.01 -12.18
C LYS A 277 -6.58 -12.44 -10.95
N VAL A 278 -5.84 -11.75 -10.09
CA VAL A 278 -6.36 -11.24 -8.81
C VAL A 278 -7.46 -10.21 -9.03
N SER A 279 -7.30 -9.29 -9.98
CA SER A 279 -8.34 -8.31 -10.25
C SER A 279 -9.63 -8.96 -10.76
N SER A 280 -9.51 -9.96 -11.65
CA SER A 280 -10.65 -10.71 -12.17
C SER A 280 -11.36 -11.48 -11.06
N GLU A 281 -10.63 -12.20 -10.22
CA GLU A 281 -11.21 -13.01 -9.14
C GLU A 281 -11.87 -12.14 -8.06
N LEU A 282 -11.28 -11.00 -7.70
CA LEU A 282 -11.90 -10.06 -6.74
C LEU A 282 -13.16 -9.41 -7.31
N CYS A 283 -13.16 -8.99 -8.58
CA CYS A 283 -14.36 -8.42 -9.22
C CYS A 283 -15.46 -9.48 -9.38
N GLN A 284 -15.09 -10.70 -9.74
CA GLN A 284 -16.03 -11.81 -9.89
C GLN A 284 -16.69 -12.15 -8.55
N ALA A 285 -15.91 -12.28 -7.48
CA ALA A 285 -16.45 -12.49 -6.15
C ALA A 285 -17.38 -11.35 -5.69
N PHE A 286 -17.07 -10.10 -6.07
CA PHE A 286 -17.95 -8.97 -5.77
C PHE A 286 -19.27 -9.03 -6.56
N ALA A 287 -19.22 -9.37 -7.86
CA ALA A 287 -20.41 -9.55 -8.67
C ALA A 287 -21.31 -10.67 -8.11
N GLU A 288 -20.73 -11.80 -7.70
CA GLU A 288 -21.46 -12.92 -7.08
C GLU A 288 -22.15 -12.52 -5.78
N LEU A 289 -21.47 -11.76 -4.91
CA LEU A 289 -22.04 -11.24 -3.67
C LEU A 289 -23.23 -10.30 -3.90
N LEU A 290 -23.27 -9.61 -5.03
CA LEU A 290 -24.35 -8.73 -5.45
C LEU A 290 -25.44 -9.44 -6.27
N GLY A 291 -25.29 -10.74 -6.54
CA GLY A 291 -26.20 -11.50 -7.41
C GLY A 291 -26.13 -11.11 -8.89
N LEU A 292 -25.03 -10.49 -9.33
CA LEU A 292 -24.82 -10.07 -10.71
C LEU A 292 -24.24 -11.22 -11.55
N CYS A 293 -24.78 -11.42 -12.76
CA CYS A 293 -24.30 -12.46 -13.67
C CYS A 293 -23.01 -12.08 -14.42
N SER A 294 -22.51 -10.84 -14.28
CA SER A 294 -21.35 -10.36 -15.02
C SER A 294 -20.64 -9.21 -14.29
N VAL A 295 -19.32 -9.16 -14.44
CA VAL A 295 -18.47 -8.02 -14.07
C VAL A 295 -18.47 -6.89 -15.10
N ARG A 296 -19.32 -6.96 -16.15
CA ARG A 296 -19.39 -5.92 -17.18
C ARG A 296 -19.74 -4.57 -16.54
N GLY A 297 -18.96 -3.54 -16.86
CA GLY A 297 -19.10 -2.20 -16.27
C GLY A 297 -18.24 -1.98 -15.01
N MET A 298 -17.53 -3.02 -14.56
CA MET A 298 -16.51 -2.89 -13.51
C MET A 298 -15.14 -2.56 -14.13
N GLU A 299 -14.54 -1.44 -13.72
CA GLU A 299 -13.21 -1.02 -14.17
C GLU A 299 -12.23 -0.97 -12.99
N VAL A 300 -11.12 -1.68 -13.09
CA VAL A 300 -10.10 -1.72 -12.03
C VAL A 300 -9.29 -0.43 -12.05
N LEU A 301 -9.48 0.42 -11.05
CA LEU A 301 -8.76 1.69 -10.90
C LEU A 301 -7.41 1.52 -10.19
N HIS A 302 -7.34 0.58 -9.24
CA HIS A 302 -6.13 0.36 -8.45
C HIS A 302 -6.07 -1.06 -7.89
N LEU A 303 -4.86 -1.61 -7.79
CA LEU A 303 -4.62 -2.90 -7.15
C LEU A 303 -3.35 -2.82 -6.30
N GLN A 304 -3.45 -3.24 -5.04
CA GLN A 304 -2.36 -3.23 -4.06
C GLN A 304 -2.32 -4.54 -3.29
N LEU A 305 -1.11 -5.11 -3.14
CA LEU A 305 -0.84 -6.16 -2.16
C LEU A 305 -0.29 -5.52 -0.89
N TRP A 306 -0.95 -5.72 0.24
CA TRP A 306 -0.39 -5.44 1.56
C TRP A 306 0.26 -6.72 2.08
N GLY A 307 1.56 -6.89 1.82
CA GLY A 307 2.30 -8.08 2.23
C GLY A 307 2.47 -8.21 3.75
N ALA A 308 2.48 -7.08 4.46
CA ALA A 308 2.46 -6.96 5.91
C ALA A 308 1.18 -6.21 6.34
N ALA A 309 0.03 -6.86 6.17
CA ALA A 309 -1.28 -6.24 6.36
C ALA A 309 -1.61 -6.08 7.85
N LEU A 310 -2.30 -7.04 8.46
CA LEU A 310 -2.72 -6.96 9.86
C LEU A 310 -2.12 -8.05 10.73
N PRO A 311 -1.83 -7.75 12.00
CA PRO A 311 -1.40 -8.73 13.00
C PRO A 311 -2.43 -9.84 13.19
N LEU A 312 -1.94 -11.07 13.33
CA LEU A 312 -2.71 -12.25 13.72
C LEU A 312 -2.53 -12.58 15.20
N ASN A 313 -1.56 -11.96 15.85
CA ASN A 313 -1.29 -12.06 17.27
C ASN A 313 -0.87 -10.69 17.82
N VAL A 314 -0.92 -10.55 19.14
CA VAL A 314 -0.52 -9.31 19.83
C VAL A 314 0.50 -9.61 20.92
N CYS A 315 1.46 -8.70 21.11
CA CYS A 315 2.40 -8.77 22.23
C CYS A 315 1.75 -8.06 23.42
N ALA A 316 0.90 -8.77 24.17
CA ALA A 316 -0.14 -8.31 25.11
C ALA A 316 0.21 -7.18 26.12
N GLN A 317 0.63 -6.03 25.61
CA GLN A 317 1.02 -4.81 26.31
C GLN A 317 0.74 -3.59 25.40
N HIS A 318 0.97 -2.36 25.89
CA HIS A 318 0.64 -1.15 25.11
C HIS A 318 1.84 -0.54 24.37
N PHE A 319 3.05 -0.72 24.87
CA PHE A 319 4.30 -0.20 24.29
C PHE A 319 5.47 -1.05 24.79
N ILE A 320 6.61 -0.95 24.12
CA ILE A 320 7.90 -1.41 24.66
C ILE A 320 8.72 -0.17 25.01
N HIS A 321 9.30 -0.15 26.19
CA HIS A 321 10.20 0.89 26.67
C HIS A 321 11.42 0.23 27.30
N ASP A 322 12.60 0.53 26.75
CA ASP A 322 13.89 0.11 27.25
C ASP A 322 14.69 1.36 27.68
N PRO A 323 14.70 1.69 28.99
CA PRO A 323 15.38 2.88 29.51
C PRO A 323 16.90 2.72 29.48
N GLY A 324 17.43 1.49 29.48
CA GLY A 324 18.87 1.23 29.54
C GLY A 324 19.60 1.68 28.27
N VAL A 325 18.91 1.63 27.13
CA VAL A 325 19.45 2.05 25.82
C VAL A 325 18.60 3.13 25.15
N ASN A 326 17.59 3.67 25.83
CA ASN A 326 16.69 4.69 25.31
C ASN A 326 16.00 4.31 23.99
N VAL A 327 15.39 3.12 23.94
CA VAL A 327 14.63 2.63 22.78
C VAL A 327 13.21 2.27 23.18
N GLY A 328 12.26 2.62 22.31
CA GLY A 328 10.86 2.26 22.48
C GLY A 328 10.23 1.72 21.20
N VAL A 329 9.11 1.01 21.34
CA VAL A 329 8.32 0.46 20.24
C VAL A 329 6.85 0.74 20.47
N CYS A 330 6.15 1.23 19.45
CA CYS A 330 4.70 1.45 19.48
C CYS A 330 4.04 1.01 18.17
N GLY A 331 2.81 0.47 18.24
CA GLY A 331 2.18 -0.18 17.11
C GLY A 331 0.85 -0.82 17.47
N ASP A 332 0.05 -1.09 16.44
CA ASP A 332 -1.24 -1.80 16.53
C ASP A 332 -1.07 -3.21 17.11
N TRP A 333 0.02 -3.91 16.75
CA TRP A 333 0.29 -5.29 17.15
C TRP A 333 0.67 -5.49 18.63
N LEU A 334 0.76 -4.44 19.44
CA LEU A 334 1.05 -4.59 20.86
C LEU A 334 -0.22 -4.94 21.65
N THR A 335 -1.31 -4.22 21.41
CA THR A 335 -2.57 -4.46 22.15
C THR A 335 -3.67 -5.00 21.26
N SER A 336 -3.92 -4.33 20.13
CA SER A 336 -5.08 -4.62 19.28
C SER A 336 -4.81 -4.13 17.86
N PRO A 337 -4.98 -4.99 16.83
CA PRO A 337 -4.72 -4.65 15.44
C PRO A 337 -5.79 -3.69 14.87
N SER A 338 -5.80 -2.46 15.38
CA SER A 338 -6.77 -1.42 15.08
C SER A 338 -6.10 -0.04 15.07
N VAL A 339 -6.77 0.94 14.46
CA VAL A 339 -6.33 2.35 14.50
C VAL A 339 -6.30 2.85 15.95
N GLU A 340 -7.32 2.52 16.74
CA GLU A 340 -7.39 2.86 18.16
C GLU A 340 -6.19 2.31 18.93
N GLY A 341 -5.88 1.01 18.78
CA GLY A 341 -4.71 0.39 19.41
C GLY A 341 -3.40 1.05 19.00
N ALA A 342 -3.27 1.41 17.71
CA ALA A 342 -2.09 2.13 17.21
C ALA A 342 -1.96 3.54 17.80
N LEU A 343 -3.05 4.29 17.92
CA LEU A 343 -3.06 5.64 18.50
C LEU A 343 -2.70 5.55 19.98
N PHE A 344 -3.40 4.72 20.74
CA PHE A 344 -3.17 4.55 22.18
C PHE A 344 -1.74 4.10 22.48
N SER A 345 -1.22 3.12 21.75
CA SER A 345 0.17 2.65 21.89
C SER A 345 1.19 3.79 21.73
N GLY A 346 0.96 4.69 20.77
CA GLY A 346 1.81 5.87 20.57
C GLY A 346 1.72 6.87 21.73
N LEU A 347 0.50 7.19 22.16
CA LEU A 347 0.26 8.10 23.29
C LEU A 347 0.90 7.56 24.59
N ALA A 348 0.75 6.26 24.85
CA ALA A 348 1.27 5.62 26.06
C ALA A 348 2.79 5.57 26.09
N LEU A 349 3.44 5.30 24.95
CA LEU A 349 4.89 5.36 24.86
C LEU A 349 5.42 6.80 25.06
N ALA A 350 4.73 7.81 24.55
CA ALA A 350 5.11 9.20 24.77
C ALA A 350 5.04 9.60 26.25
N GLU A 351 4.04 9.12 26.99
CA GLU A 351 3.95 9.28 28.44
C GLU A 351 5.14 8.60 29.14
N ALA A 352 5.47 7.37 28.75
CA ALA A 352 6.60 6.62 29.31
C ALA A 352 7.93 7.34 29.09
N ILE A 353 8.19 7.81 27.87
CA ILE A 353 9.39 8.60 27.52
C ILE A 353 9.42 9.90 28.33
N GLY A 354 8.29 10.59 28.46
CA GLY A 354 8.17 11.80 29.28
C GLY A 354 8.65 11.58 30.71
N ARG A 355 8.10 10.57 31.39
CA ARG A 355 8.50 10.23 32.76
C ARG A 355 9.96 9.80 32.86
N HIS A 356 10.44 8.99 31.92
CA HIS A 356 11.83 8.55 31.90
C HIS A 356 12.81 9.73 31.78
N LEU A 357 12.57 10.63 30.83
CA LEU A 357 13.48 11.74 30.52
C LEU A 357 13.38 12.92 31.49
N GLN A 358 12.19 13.18 32.05
CA GLN A 358 11.96 14.32 32.95
C GLN A 358 12.01 13.94 34.44
N GLY A 359 11.65 12.70 34.79
CA GLY A 359 11.48 12.23 36.17
C GLY A 359 12.57 11.31 36.72
N GLY A 360 13.59 10.98 35.92
CA GLY A 360 14.80 10.29 36.43
C GLY A 360 14.71 8.77 36.56
N GLY A 361 13.92 8.09 35.72
CA GLY A 361 13.97 6.63 35.58
C GLY A 361 12.61 5.96 35.68
N LEU A 362 12.06 5.60 34.52
CA LEU A 362 10.95 4.65 34.43
C LEU A 362 11.53 3.26 34.22
N ALA A 363 11.02 2.25 34.92
CA ALA A 363 11.45 0.86 34.71
C ALA A 363 11.17 0.41 33.26
N GLY A 364 11.99 -0.50 32.75
CA GLY A 364 11.76 -1.09 31.44
C GLY A 364 10.48 -1.92 31.42
N SER A 365 9.71 -1.84 30.33
CA SER A 365 8.48 -2.62 30.18
C SER A 365 8.74 -4.10 29.86
N GLY A 366 9.95 -4.43 29.41
CA GLY A 366 10.24 -5.71 28.78
C GLY A 366 9.36 -5.98 27.55
N ALA A 367 9.31 -7.24 27.14
CA ALA A 367 8.43 -7.74 26.09
C ALA A 367 7.67 -8.97 26.59
N LYS A 368 6.34 -8.91 26.55
CA LYS A 368 5.47 -10.04 26.85
C LYS A 368 5.41 -11.02 25.68
N ARG A 369 4.90 -12.22 25.97
CA ARG A 369 4.65 -13.24 24.94
C ARG A 369 3.56 -12.78 23.97
N PHE A 370 3.61 -13.33 22.76
CA PHE A 370 2.55 -13.11 21.79
C PHE A 370 1.34 -14.00 22.08
N GLU A 371 0.16 -13.45 21.88
CA GLU A 371 -1.12 -14.13 22.03
C GLU A 371 -1.85 -14.12 20.69
N GLY A 372 -2.17 -15.31 20.18
CA GLY A 372 -2.90 -15.49 18.92
C GLY A 372 -4.33 -14.96 19.02
N LEU A 373 -4.76 -14.19 18.03
CA LEU A 373 -6.11 -13.63 17.97
C LEU A 373 -7.07 -14.67 17.38
N ARG A 374 -8.07 -15.07 18.17
CA ARG A 374 -9.06 -16.08 17.75
C ARG A 374 -10.10 -15.54 16.77
N CYS A 375 -10.49 -14.26 16.90
CA CYS A 375 -11.62 -13.67 16.16
C CYS A 375 -11.34 -12.21 15.78
N CYS A 376 -10.35 -11.97 14.92
CA CYS A 376 -10.13 -10.65 14.33
C CYS A 376 -10.55 -10.66 12.87
N HIS A 377 -11.27 -9.63 12.43
CA HIS A 377 -11.63 -9.49 11.03
C HIS A 377 -10.38 -9.25 10.18
N ALA A 378 -10.41 -9.65 8.91
CA ALA A 378 -9.31 -9.43 7.99
C ALA A 378 -8.97 -7.96 7.74
N ILE A 379 -9.78 -7.00 8.20
CA ILE A 379 -9.54 -5.55 8.05
C ILE A 379 -9.31 -4.81 9.37
N GLY A 380 -9.27 -5.53 10.50
CA GLY A 380 -8.89 -4.99 11.81
C GLY A 380 -9.82 -5.46 12.93
N SER A 381 -9.49 -5.04 14.14
CA SER A 381 -10.38 -5.19 15.30
C SER A 381 -11.28 -3.96 15.45
N PHE A 382 -12.56 -4.20 15.73
CA PHE A 382 -13.55 -3.17 16.03
C PHE A 382 -14.05 -3.41 17.47
N GLY A 383 -13.58 -2.58 18.42
CA GLY A 383 -14.05 -2.56 19.81
C GLY A 383 -13.31 -3.45 20.83
N SER A 384 -12.02 -3.21 21.09
CA SER A 384 -11.27 -4.02 22.08
C SER A 384 -10.35 -3.27 23.05
N CYS A 385 -10.52 -1.95 23.25
CA CYS A 385 -9.80 -1.30 24.35
C CYS A 385 -10.61 -1.42 25.65
N THR A 386 -9.93 -1.78 26.74
CA THR A 386 -10.49 -1.75 28.09
C THR A 386 -11.07 -0.35 28.34
N ARG A 387 -12.39 -0.29 28.53
CA ARG A 387 -13.06 0.98 28.88
C ARG A 387 -12.40 1.53 30.15
N GLY A 388 -11.75 2.69 30.02
CA GLY A 388 -11.35 3.51 31.16
C GLY A 388 -9.86 3.62 31.47
N SER A 389 -8.96 2.79 30.91
CA SER A 389 -7.53 2.94 31.23
C SER A 389 -6.90 4.15 30.52
N THR A 390 -6.26 5.03 31.28
CA THR A 390 -5.50 6.18 30.75
C THR A 390 -4.03 5.82 30.52
N THR A 391 -3.33 6.59 29.67
CA THR A 391 -1.88 6.48 29.49
C THR A 391 -1.15 6.64 30.82
N LYS A 392 -1.61 7.56 31.69
CA LYS A 392 -1.02 7.80 33.00
C LYS A 392 -1.13 6.61 33.94
N GLU A 393 -2.29 5.94 33.97
CA GLU A 393 -2.50 4.72 34.74
C GLU A 393 -1.68 3.57 34.18
N THR A 394 -1.71 3.40 32.85
CA THR A 394 -0.94 2.36 32.14
C THR A 394 0.56 2.47 32.46
N VAL A 395 1.12 3.68 32.41
CA VAL A 395 2.53 3.93 32.73
C VAL A 395 2.76 3.93 34.26
N GLY A 396 1.76 4.31 35.06
CA GLY A 396 1.81 4.26 36.51
C GLY A 396 2.00 2.84 37.05
N LEU A 397 1.31 1.86 36.46
CA LEU A 397 1.47 0.44 36.80
C LEU A 397 2.90 -0.06 36.56
N LEU A 398 3.52 0.39 35.47
CA LEU A 398 4.93 0.07 35.19
C LEU A 398 5.87 0.68 36.23
N ALA A 399 5.59 1.91 36.67
CA ALA A 399 6.38 2.58 37.70
C ALA A 399 6.23 1.93 39.09
N SER A 400 5.04 1.40 39.41
CA SER A 400 4.79 0.72 40.69
C SER A 400 5.17 -0.76 40.71
N GLY A 401 5.65 -1.30 39.58
CA GLY A 401 5.91 -2.75 39.41
C GLY A 401 4.65 -3.61 39.55
N SER A 402 3.46 -3.01 39.45
CA SER A 402 2.19 -3.70 39.61
C SER A 402 1.71 -4.18 38.25
N GLU A 403 1.32 -5.46 38.13
CA GLU A 403 0.59 -5.88 36.94
C GLU A 403 -0.77 -5.17 36.91
N PRO A 404 -1.27 -4.75 35.72
CA PRO A 404 -2.65 -4.31 35.61
C PRO A 404 -3.56 -5.37 36.22
N ALA A 405 -4.49 -4.95 37.09
CA ALA A 405 -5.56 -5.82 37.53
C ALA A 405 -6.17 -6.45 36.27
N ARG A 406 -6.21 -7.79 36.21
CA ARG A 406 -6.93 -8.53 35.16
C ARG A 406 -8.41 -8.24 35.33
N GLY A 407 -8.86 -7.03 34.98
CA GLY A 407 -10.24 -6.81 34.61
C GLY A 407 -10.52 -7.79 33.50
N ALA A 408 -11.49 -8.68 33.71
CA ALA A 408 -11.88 -9.70 32.75
C ALA A 408 -12.00 -9.06 31.36
N ASP A 409 -11.03 -9.36 30.51
CA ASP A 409 -10.90 -8.75 29.21
C ASP A 409 -12.14 -9.15 28.37
N PRO A 410 -13.00 -8.20 27.94
CA PRO A 410 -14.21 -8.54 27.18
C PRO A 410 -13.90 -9.27 25.87
N VAL A 411 -12.64 -9.23 25.41
CA VAL A 411 -12.10 -10.02 24.30
C VAL A 411 -12.43 -11.51 24.45
N THR A 412 -12.51 -12.02 25.69
CA THR A 412 -12.83 -13.44 25.95
C THR A 412 -14.33 -13.73 26.06
N ARG A 413 -15.17 -12.75 26.44
CA ARG A 413 -16.57 -13.02 26.81
C ARG A 413 -17.58 -12.89 25.66
N ARG A 414 -17.34 -12.05 24.64
CA ARG A 414 -18.21 -12.00 23.44
C ARG A 414 -17.96 -13.14 22.45
N LEU A 415 -16.89 -13.92 22.63
CA LEU A 415 -16.50 -15.02 21.73
C LEU A 415 -17.00 -16.41 22.16
N ALA A 416 -17.65 -16.51 23.32
CA ALA A 416 -18.17 -17.78 23.85
C ALA A 416 -19.63 -18.07 23.46
N ALA A 417 -20.30 -17.16 22.73
CA ALA A 417 -21.73 -17.25 22.43
C ALA A 417 -22.06 -17.62 20.97
N ALA A 418 -21.09 -18.05 20.17
CA ALA A 418 -21.36 -18.66 18.86
C ALA A 418 -21.46 -20.19 19.05
N PRO A 419 -22.57 -20.85 18.69
CA PRO A 419 -22.67 -22.30 18.80
C PRO A 419 -21.67 -22.95 17.84
N ALA A 420 -20.90 -23.91 18.36
CA ALA A 420 -20.00 -24.73 17.55
C ALA A 420 -20.82 -25.53 16.51
N PRO A 421 -20.36 -25.66 15.26
CA PRO A 421 -21.03 -26.54 14.31
C PRO A 421 -20.84 -27.99 14.78
N GLN A 422 -21.95 -28.69 14.97
CA GLN A 422 -21.96 -30.12 15.26
C GLN A 422 -21.37 -30.86 14.06
N GLN A 423 -20.35 -31.67 14.32
CA GLN A 423 -19.85 -32.67 13.37
C GLN A 423 -20.90 -33.76 13.25
N GLU A 424 -21.58 -33.85 12.10
CA GLU A 424 -22.28 -35.06 11.71
C GLU A 424 -21.33 -35.94 10.89
N ASP A 425 -21.13 -37.15 11.41
CA ASP A 425 -20.34 -38.23 10.84
C ASP A 425 -20.87 -38.68 9.47
N VAL A 426 -19.96 -38.86 8.52
CA VAL A 426 -20.24 -39.50 7.23
C VAL A 426 -19.94 -41.00 7.35
N GLY A 427 -20.98 -41.82 7.23
CA GLY A 427 -20.91 -43.26 7.01
C GLY A 427 -21.71 -43.68 5.78
N THR A 428 -21.00 -44.00 4.69
CA THR A 428 -21.44 -44.69 3.45
C THR A 428 -21.92 -46.15 3.70
N PRO A 429 -22.35 -46.94 2.67
CA PRO A 429 -23.10 -46.69 1.43
C PRO A 429 -24.26 -47.72 1.24
N LEU A 430 -25.07 -47.60 0.16
CA LEU A 430 -25.90 -48.62 -0.55
C LEU A 430 -26.96 -47.82 -1.36
N GLY A 431 -27.40 -48.11 -2.59
CA GLY A 431 -27.20 -49.16 -3.58
C GLY A 431 -28.09 -48.80 -4.79
N ASP A 432 -27.88 -49.52 -5.89
CA ASP A 432 -28.50 -49.44 -7.23
C ASP A 432 -29.94 -48.89 -7.40
N ALA A 433 -30.17 -48.14 -8.49
CA ALA A 433 -31.20 -48.47 -9.50
C ALA A 433 -31.23 -47.49 -10.71
N ALA A 434 -30.85 -48.03 -11.87
CA ALA A 434 -31.52 -47.99 -13.18
C ALA A 434 -32.27 -46.74 -13.74
N ARG A 435 -31.75 -46.27 -14.88
CA ARG A 435 -32.37 -46.13 -16.22
C ARG A 435 -33.68 -45.32 -16.42
N GLN A 436 -33.58 -44.28 -17.26
CA GLN A 436 -34.26 -44.07 -18.58
C GLN A 436 -34.25 -42.55 -18.88
N ALA A 437 -33.52 -42.03 -19.86
CA ALA A 437 -33.65 -42.10 -21.33
C ALA A 437 -34.55 -41.01 -21.95
N VAL A 438 -33.95 -40.36 -22.98
CA VAL A 438 -34.54 -39.64 -24.14
C VAL A 438 -34.94 -38.17 -23.97
N GLY A 439 -34.40 -37.32 -24.87
CA GLY A 439 -34.99 -36.01 -25.18
C GLY A 439 -34.03 -35.00 -25.80
N SER A 440 -33.50 -35.27 -26.98
CA SER A 440 -32.67 -34.35 -27.76
C SER A 440 -33.48 -33.22 -28.42
N SER A 441 -32.89 -32.03 -28.57
CA SER A 441 -32.97 -31.28 -29.83
C SER A 441 -31.97 -30.12 -29.89
N LYS A 442 -31.13 -30.22 -30.94
CA LYS A 442 -30.19 -29.23 -31.46
C LYS A 442 -30.96 -28.31 -32.41
N TRP A 443 -30.64 -27.02 -32.42
CA TRP A 443 -30.85 -26.18 -33.61
C TRP A 443 -29.50 -25.64 -34.11
N ARG A 444 -29.21 -25.98 -35.37
CA ARG A 444 -27.99 -25.67 -36.12
C ARG A 444 -28.10 -24.31 -36.81
N ARG A 445 -26.94 -23.70 -37.00
CA ARG A 445 -26.61 -22.60 -37.93
C ARG A 445 -27.14 -22.81 -39.36
N ARG A 446 -27.47 -21.70 -40.02
CA ARG A 446 -27.20 -21.42 -41.45
C ARG A 446 -26.91 -19.92 -41.63
N GLY A 447 -25.82 -19.59 -42.33
CA GLY A 447 -25.70 -18.41 -43.20
C GLY A 447 -25.54 -18.92 -44.65
N PRO A 448 -25.06 -18.13 -45.63
CA PRO A 448 -24.90 -16.67 -45.72
C PRO A 448 -25.58 -16.07 -46.99
N ALA A 449 -25.61 -14.74 -47.14
CA ALA A 449 -25.66 -14.06 -48.45
C ALA A 449 -25.34 -12.55 -48.31
N GLY A 450 -24.29 -12.09 -49.00
CA GLY A 450 -24.10 -10.67 -49.40
C GLY A 450 -24.80 -10.39 -50.73
N PRO A 451 -24.84 -9.14 -51.23
CA PRO A 451 -23.62 -8.43 -51.68
C PRO A 451 -23.53 -6.93 -51.33
N SER A 452 -22.31 -6.37 -51.45
CA SER A 452 -21.93 -4.93 -51.40
C SER A 452 -22.29 -4.19 -52.73
N PRO A 453 -21.78 -2.96 -53.04
CA PRO A 453 -21.26 -1.82 -52.26
C PRO A 453 -21.93 -0.48 -52.68
N THR A 454 -21.63 0.64 -52.01
CA THR A 454 -21.48 1.98 -52.65
C THR A 454 -21.02 3.06 -51.66
N THR A 455 -19.93 3.74 -52.01
CA THR A 455 -19.55 5.09 -51.57
C THR A 455 -20.12 6.12 -52.55
N PRO A 456 -20.17 7.42 -52.17
CA PRO A 456 -19.29 8.35 -52.88
C PRO A 456 -18.69 9.51 -52.05
N ARG A 457 -17.43 9.82 -52.41
CA ARG A 457 -16.76 11.13 -52.64
C ARG A 457 -16.87 12.31 -51.66
N ALA A 458 -15.68 12.68 -51.16
CA ALA A 458 -14.92 13.91 -51.43
C ALA A 458 -15.64 15.23 -51.75
N GLY A 459 -15.30 16.26 -50.97
CA GLY A 459 -15.32 17.68 -51.34
C GLY A 459 -14.06 18.35 -50.80
N ALA A 460 -13.20 18.80 -51.72
CA ALA A 460 -12.11 19.73 -51.50
C ALA A 460 -12.60 21.14 -51.89
N ASP A 461 -12.01 22.17 -51.28
CA ASP A 461 -11.83 23.57 -51.70
C ASP A 461 -11.66 24.40 -50.41
N GLY A 462 -10.74 25.35 -50.24
CA GLY A 462 -9.73 25.93 -51.10
C GLY A 462 -9.07 27.08 -50.33
N LEU A 463 -7.74 27.12 -50.39
CA LEU A 463 -6.82 28.27 -50.32
C LEU A 463 -7.31 29.65 -49.83
N ALA A 464 -6.55 30.23 -48.89
CA ALA A 464 -6.07 31.61 -49.00
C ALA A 464 -4.77 31.80 -48.19
N ALA A 465 -3.68 32.06 -48.91
CA ALA A 465 -2.42 32.54 -48.37
C ALA A 465 -2.39 34.06 -48.44
N CYS A 466 -1.96 34.73 -47.37
CA CYS A 466 -1.35 36.05 -47.46
C CYS A 466 -0.18 36.13 -46.48
N SER A 467 0.90 36.68 -47.04
CA SER A 467 2.26 36.68 -46.58
C SER A 467 2.61 37.88 -45.72
N ALA A 468 3.66 37.65 -44.93
CA ALA A 468 4.73 38.59 -44.59
C ALA A 468 4.54 39.61 -43.45
N SER A 469 5.41 39.39 -42.45
CA SER A 469 6.40 40.34 -41.91
C SER A 469 6.18 40.80 -40.47
N GLY A 470 7.21 40.59 -39.64
CA GLY A 470 7.23 40.97 -38.23
C GLY A 470 8.25 40.18 -37.43
N ASP A 471 9.49 40.20 -37.91
CA ASP A 471 10.68 39.62 -37.31
C ASP A 471 10.92 40.15 -35.88
N GLN A 472 11.00 39.24 -34.90
CA GLN A 472 11.88 39.40 -33.73
C GLN A 472 12.52 38.03 -33.46
N ARG A 473 13.42 37.62 -34.36
CA ARG A 473 14.39 36.57 -34.10
C ARG A 473 15.44 37.08 -33.10
N SER A 474 15.22 36.76 -31.82
CA SER A 474 16.29 36.69 -30.84
C SER A 474 16.98 35.33 -30.96
N ALA A 475 18.18 35.34 -31.54
CA ALA A 475 19.23 34.32 -31.53
C ALA A 475 18.85 32.90 -31.05
N CYS A 476 18.62 31.99 -32.00
CA CYS A 476 18.58 30.55 -31.72
C CYS A 476 20.01 30.06 -31.49
N ALA A 477 20.34 29.70 -30.25
CA ALA A 477 21.51 28.87 -29.99
C ALA A 477 21.27 27.51 -30.69
N ASP A 478 22.28 27.01 -31.38
CA ASP A 478 22.30 25.66 -31.95
C ASP A 478 22.13 24.66 -30.79
N GLU A 479 20.91 24.17 -30.54
CA GLU A 479 20.67 23.19 -29.48
C GLU A 479 21.16 21.84 -29.98
N ASP A 480 22.39 21.47 -29.62
CA ASP A 480 22.93 20.12 -29.88
C ASP A 480 21.92 19.05 -29.40
N LEU A 481 21.40 18.27 -30.35
CA LEU A 481 20.48 17.15 -30.08
C LEU A 481 21.25 15.83 -30.02
N VAL A 482 20.83 14.95 -29.12
CA VAL A 482 21.46 13.65 -28.87
C VAL A 482 20.40 12.56 -28.88
N TRP A 483 20.59 11.55 -29.73
CA TRP A 483 19.81 10.32 -29.65
C TRP A 483 20.28 9.46 -28.49
N TYR A 484 19.34 9.05 -27.64
CA TYR A 484 19.55 8.13 -26.52
C TYR A 484 18.65 6.90 -26.70
N PHE A 485 19.21 5.70 -26.62
CA PHE A 485 18.44 4.47 -26.63
C PHE A 485 18.12 4.05 -25.20
N GLY A 486 16.86 4.20 -24.81
CA GLY A 486 16.34 3.76 -23.53
C GLY A 486 15.80 2.33 -23.59
N PHE A 487 16.01 1.58 -22.51
CA PHE A 487 15.40 0.28 -22.24
C PHE A 487 15.04 0.14 -20.76
N GLY A 488 14.16 -0.81 -20.42
CA GLY A 488 13.75 -1.08 -19.05
C GLY A 488 13.10 0.14 -18.36
N ALA A 489 13.61 0.53 -17.19
CA ALA A 489 13.03 1.64 -16.43
C ALA A 489 13.28 3.03 -17.06
N SER A 490 14.27 3.15 -17.95
CA SER A 490 14.65 4.44 -18.56
C SER A 490 13.63 4.96 -19.59
N ILE A 491 12.75 4.10 -20.10
CA ILE A 491 11.67 4.46 -21.03
C ILE A 491 10.34 4.75 -20.34
N SER A 492 10.29 4.71 -19.00
CA SER A 492 9.07 5.03 -18.25
C SER A 492 8.71 6.51 -18.40
N PRO A 493 7.52 6.86 -18.92
CA PRO A 493 7.12 8.25 -19.10
C PRO A 493 7.10 9.03 -17.77
N VAL A 494 6.64 8.38 -16.69
CA VAL A 494 6.62 8.94 -15.33
C VAL A 494 8.04 9.24 -14.85
N LYS A 495 8.99 8.32 -15.02
CA LYS A 495 10.38 8.56 -14.60
C LYS A 495 11.03 9.67 -15.41
N LEU A 496 10.88 9.66 -16.74
CA LEU A 496 11.47 10.67 -17.60
C LEU A 496 10.90 12.06 -17.33
N ARG A 497 9.57 12.21 -17.37
CA ARG A 497 8.91 13.52 -17.34
C ARG A 497 8.70 14.04 -15.92
N GLU A 498 8.28 13.19 -14.99
CA GLU A 498 7.92 13.65 -13.64
C GLU A 498 9.12 13.65 -12.69
N GLN A 499 9.98 12.62 -12.73
CA GLN A 499 11.11 12.51 -11.79
C GLN A 499 12.37 13.18 -12.33
N ARG A 500 12.72 12.92 -13.60
CA ARG A 500 13.97 13.41 -14.21
C ARG A 500 13.81 14.78 -14.89
N LYS A 501 12.56 15.25 -15.05
CA LYS A 501 12.21 16.51 -15.74
C LYS A 501 12.83 16.58 -17.14
N ILE A 502 12.76 15.47 -17.87
CA ILE A 502 13.24 15.34 -19.25
C ILE A 502 12.02 15.13 -20.15
N THR A 503 11.90 15.96 -21.17
CA THR A 503 10.88 15.83 -22.21
C THR A 503 11.61 15.62 -23.53
N PRO A 504 11.57 14.40 -24.11
CA PRO A 504 12.15 14.14 -25.42
C PRO A 504 11.54 15.04 -26.49
N VAL A 505 12.37 15.48 -27.43
CA VAL A 505 11.95 16.18 -28.65
C VAL A 505 11.24 15.20 -29.59
N GLU A 506 11.70 13.96 -29.64
CA GLU A 506 11.16 12.89 -30.46
C GLU A 506 11.30 11.55 -29.70
N GLU A 507 10.33 10.65 -29.88
CA GLU A 507 10.32 9.30 -29.28
C GLU A 507 9.96 8.27 -30.36
N VAL A 508 10.86 7.33 -30.65
CA VAL A 508 10.67 6.33 -31.71
C VAL A 508 11.02 4.93 -31.20
N PRO A 509 10.12 3.94 -31.29
CA PRO A 509 10.44 2.56 -30.96
C PRO A 509 11.53 1.99 -31.88
N GLY A 510 12.43 1.19 -31.31
CA GLY A 510 13.50 0.57 -32.08
C GLY A 510 14.09 -0.65 -31.40
N ARG A 511 15.07 -1.26 -32.07
CA ARG A 511 15.83 -2.39 -31.58
C ARG A 511 17.33 -2.20 -31.75
N LEU A 512 18.09 -2.83 -30.88
CA LEU A 512 19.55 -2.89 -30.88
C LEU A 512 19.98 -4.35 -31.16
N PRO A 513 20.23 -4.73 -32.43
CA PRO A 513 20.62 -6.08 -32.81
C PRO A 513 22.00 -6.47 -32.28
N GLY A 514 22.21 -7.76 -31.97
CA GLY A 514 23.51 -8.25 -31.48
C GLY A 514 23.76 -7.95 -29.99
N TRP A 515 22.76 -7.42 -29.29
CA TRP A 515 22.76 -7.18 -27.85
C TRP A 515 21.61 -7.94 -27.20
N ARG A 516 21.77 -8.32 -25.93
CA ARG A 516 20.72 -8.95 -25.12
C ARG A 516 20.50 -8.21 -23.82
N LEU A 517 19.26 -8.22 -23.33
CA LEU A 517 18.91 -7.73 -22.00
C LEU A 517 19.22 -8.81 -20.96
N VAL A 518 19.97 -8.45 -19.92
CA VAL A 518 20.36 -9.31 -18.80
C VAL A 518 19.93 -8.68 -17.47
N PHE A 519 19.73 -9.50 -16.44
CA PHE A 519 19.40 -9.06 -15.08
C PHE A 519 20.43 -9.57 -14.09
N ASN A 520 21.70 -9.28 -14.37
CA ASN A 520 22.85 -9.85 -13.66
C ASN A 520 23.43 -8.94 -12.55
N HIS A 521 22.85 -7.76 -12.30
CA HIS A 521 23.20 -6.91 -11.16
C HIS A 521 22.57 -7.39 -9.84
N LYS A 522 23.23 -7.06 -8.71
CA LYS A 522 22.66 -7.31 -7.37
C LYS A 522 21.34 -6.53 -7.23
N GLY A 523 20.27 -7.22 -6.85
CA GLY A 523 18.93 -6.61 -6.78
C GLY A 523 18.09 -6.76 -8.05
N GLY A 524 18.60 -7.45 -9.08
CA GLY A 524 17.82 -7.80 -10.27
C GLY A 524 17.58 -6.63 -11.23
N MET A 525 18.50 -5.67 -11.27
CA MET A 525 18.44 -4.55 -12.22
C MET A 525 18.87 -4.99 -13.62
N GLY A 526 18.16 -4.47 -14.63
CA GLY A 526 18.39 -4.80 -16.03
C GLY A 526 19.58 -4.03 -16.61
N ASN A 527 20.40 -4.72 -17.39
CA ASN A 527 21.53 -4.20 -18.16
C ASN A 527 21.52 -4.84 -19.56
N ILE A 528 22.33 -4.36 -20.50
CA ILE A 528 22.52 -4.98 -21.80
C ILE A 528 23.94 -5.46 -21.99
N GLU A 529 24.09 -6.58 -22.69
CA GLU A 529 25.39 -7.16 -23.02
C GLU A 529 25.46 -7.54 -24.49
N ARG A 530 26.65 -7.39 -25.08
CA ARG A 530 26.89 -7.81 -26.45
C ARG A 530 26.87 -9.33 -26.54
N MET A 531 26.13 -9.86 -27.50
CA MET A 531 26.03 -11.31 -27.68
C MET A 531 27.31 -11.87 -28.30
N PRO A 532 27.74 -13.08 -27.88
CA PRO A 532 28.97 -13.69 -28.38
C PRO A 532 28.82 -14.26 -29.81
N SER A 533 27.60 -14.61 -30.21
CA SER A 533 27.28 -15.13 -31.55
C SER A 533 25.85 -14.76 -31.93
N MET A 534 25.58 -14.72 -33.24
CA MET A 534 24.26 -14.55 -33.83
C MET A 534 23.98 -15.69 -34.81
N PRO A 535 22.85 -16.42 -34.71
CA PRO A 535 21.78 -16.26 -33.72
C PRO A 535 22.20 -16.70 -32.28
N PRO A 536 21.44 -16.34 -31.24
CA PRO A 536 21.76 -16.68 -29.85
C PRO A 536 21.75 -18.20 -29.63
N PRO A 537 22.76 -18.77 -28.95
CA PRO A 537 22.87 -20.22 -28.76
C PRO A 537 21.78 -20.80 -27.87
N ASP A 538 21.11 -19.96 -27.07
CA ASP A 538 20.00 -20.33 -26.19
C ASP A 538 18.61 -20.10 -26.81
N GLY A 539 18.55 -19.70 -28.09
CA GLY A 539 17.29 -19.37 -28.78
C GLY A 539 16.60 -18.11 -28.23
N GLY A 540 17.33 -17.27 -27.48
CA GLY A 540 16.84 -16.01 -26.96
C GLY A 540 16.60 -14.94 -28.04
N PRO A 541 16.09 -13.75 -27.66
CA PRO A 541 15.90 -12.64 -28.59
C PRO A 541 17.20 -12.18 -29.25
N GLU A 542 17.14 -11.89 -30.54
CA GLU A 542 18.27 -11.45 -31.38
C GLU A 542 18.66 -9.97 -31.19
N ALA A 543 17.86 -9.22 -30.43
CA ALA A 543 18.04 -7.79 -30.20
C ALA A 543 17.44 -7.35 -28.86
N VAL A 544 17.91 -6.21 -28.35
CA VAL A 544 17.23 -5.48 -27.26
C VAL A 544 16.20 -4.54 -27.86
N HIS A 545 14.97 -4.57 -27.35
CA HIS A 545 13.88 -3.71 -27.80
C HIS A 545 13.75 -2.54 -26.82
N GLY A 546 13.59 -1.32 -27.35
CA GLY A 546 13.60 -0.09 -26.55
C GLY A 546 13.01 1.10 -27.30
N ILE A 547 13.25 2.30 -26.77
CA ILE A 547 12.80 3.56 -27.37
C ILE A 547 14.02 4.46 -27.62
N LEU A 548 14.14 4.97 -28.83
CA LEU A 548 15.02 6.06 -29.21
C LEU A 548 14.39 7.38 -28.77
N LEU A 549 15.10 8.12 -27.93
CA LEU A 549 14.68 9.40 -27.38
C LEU A 549 15.63 10.47 -27.91
N LEU A 550 15.12 11.43 -28.69
CA LEU A 550 15.89 12.60 -29.11
C LEU A 550 15.85 13.63 -27.99
N LEU A 551 17.00 13.87 -27.36
CA LEU A 551 17.11 14.75 -26.20
C LEU A 551 17.95 15.99 -26.54
N ARG A 552 17.66 17.11 -25.88
CA ARG A 552 18.60 18.24 -25.84
C ARG A 552 19.87 17.82 -25.11
N ALA A 553 21.04 18.34 -25.51
CA ALA A 553 22.31 18.03 -24.87
C ALA A 553 22.32 18.29 -23.35
N GLN A 554 21.57 19.30 -22.87
CA GLN A 554 21.43 19.56 -21.43
C GLN A 554 20.65 18.45 -20.71
N ASP A 555 19.57 17.95 -21.29
CA ASP A 555 18.77 16.87 -20.72
C ASP A 555 19.53 15.55 -20.75
N PHE A 556 20.29 15.27 -21.82
CA PHE A 556 21.18 14.13 -21.85
C PHE A 556 22.29 14.23 -20.80
N ARG A 557 22.86 15.42 -20.55
CA ARG A 557 23.84 15.61 -19.46
C ARG A 557 23.24 15.35 -18.08
N ARG A 558 22.01 15.82 -17.83
CA ARG A 558 21.28 15.54 -16.58
C ARG A 558 21.05 14.04 -16.41
N LEU A 559 20.63 13.36 -17.48
CA LEU A 559 20.47 11.91 -17.51
C LEU A 559 21.79 11.18 -17.21
N ALA A 560 22.89 11.59 -17.85
CA ALA A 560 24.21 10.99 -17.65
C ALA A 560 24.78 11.20 -16.24
N GLN A 561 24.43 12.29 -15.54
CA GLN A 561 24.80 12.48 -14.14
C GLN A 561 24.06 11.50 -13.21
N MET A 562 22.81 11.16 -13.54
CA MET A 562 22.03 10.20 -12.78
C MET A 562 22.52 8.76 -13.01
N GLU A 563 22.99 8.46 -14.21
CA GLU A 563 23.51 7.15 -14.64
C GLU A 563 25.06 7.10 -14.60
N HIS A 564 25.70 7.83 -13.68
CA HIS A 564 27.16 8.02 -13.64
C HIS A 564 27.98 6.75 -13.43
N GLU A 565 27.36 5.68 -12.93
CA GLU A 565 27.98 4.36 -12.76
C GLU A 565 27.89 3.50 -14.05
N CYS A 566 27.18 3.96 -15.07
CA CYS A 566 27.09 3.31 -16.37
C CYS A 566 28.11 3.89 -17.36
N THR A 567 28.67 3.02 -18.19
CA THR A 567 29.48 3.44 -19.34
C THR A 567 28.55 3.90 -20.46
N LYS A 568 28.96 4.90 -21.23
CA LYS A 568 28.23 5.38 -22.41
C LYS A 568 28.86 4.79 -23.65
N GLU A 569 28.10 3.99 -24.38
CA GLU A 569 28.48 3.52 -25.71
C GLU A 569 27.64 4.22 -26.78
N GLU A 570 28.23 4.49 -27.93
CA GLU A 570 27.53 5.05 -29.07
C GLU A 570 27.32 3.94 -30.11
N LEU A 571 26.07 3.51 -30.27
CA LEU A 571 25.71 2.30 -31.00
C LEU A 571 24.75 2.63 -32.15
N GLN A 572 24.78 1.81 -33.19
CA GLN A 572 23.77 1.86 -34.26
C GLN A 572 22.51 1.12 -33.80
N VAL A 573 21.38 1.80 -33.87
CA VAL A 573 20.06 1.30 -33.47
C VAL A 573 19.13 1.36 -34.68
N GLU A 574 18.32 0.32 -34.85
CA GLU A 574 17.31 0.24 -35.91
C GLU A 574 15.97 0.72 -35.36
N ALA A 575 15.50 1.87 -35.84
CA ALA A 575 14.15 2.34 -35.56
C ALA A 575 13.11 1.54 -36.36
N TYR A 576 11.93 1.35 -35.81
CA TYR A 576 10.84 0.61 -36.49
C TYR A 576 10.16 1.38 -37.60
N ASP A 577 10.44 2.67 -37.72
CA ASP A 577 10.06 3.46 -38.89
C ASP A 577 11.04 3.32 -40.07
N GLY A 578 12.05 2.45 -39.95
CA GLY A 578 13.02 2.14 -40.99
C GLY A 578 14.32 2.97 -40.93
N ARG A 579 14.45 3.92 -39.99
CA ARG A 579 15.71 4.67 -39.82
C ARG A 579 16.77 3.84 -39.10
N SER A 580 18.04 4.03 -39.49
CA SER A 580 19.20 3.57 -38.71
C SER A 580 19.83 4.79 -38.06
N LEU A 581 19.82 4.82 -36.72
CA LEU A 581 20.20 5.99 -35.93
C LEU A 581 21.36 5.65 -35.01
N ARG A 582 22.32 6.57 -34.93
CA ARG A 582 23.42 6.47 -33.97
C ARG A 582 22.97 7.05 -32.64
N ALA A 583 22.85 6.22 -31.62
CA ALA A 583 22.34 6.59 -30.32
C ALA A 583 23.31 6.23 -29.20
N ARG A 584 23.34 7.07 -28.16
CA ARG A 584 24.06 6.77 -26.93
C ARG A 584 23.26 5.78 -26.09
N VAL A 585 23.94 4.84 -25.48
CA VAL A 585 23.35 3.75 -24.69
C VAL A 585 24.14 3.60 -23.40
N PHE A 586 23.43 3.43 -22.28
CA PHE A 586 24.07 3.16 -20.99
C PHE A 586 24.28 1.65 -20.84
N VAL A 587 25.54 1.26 -20.61
CA VAL A 587 25.98 -0.12 -20.43
C VAL A 587 26.79 -0.18 -19.13
N SER A 588 26.39 -1.01 -18.18
CA SER A 588 27.16 -1.27 -16.97
C SER A 588 28.00 -2.53 -17.12
N GLN A 589 29.20 -2.57 -16.53
CA GLN A 589 29.95 -3.83 -16.52
C GLN A 589 29.37 -4.78 -15.45
N PRO A 590 29.44 -6.11 -15.65
CA PRO A 590 28.85 -7.11 -14.73
C PRO A 590 29.34 -6.99 -13.29
N GLN A 591 30.57 -6.51 -13.10
CA GLN A 591 31.22 -6.31 -11.81
C GLN A 591 30.75 -5.07 -11.02
N TRP A 592 29.91 -4.21 -11.60
CA TRP A 592 29.49 -2.96 -10.97
C TRP A 592 28.25 -3.20 -10.11
N ARG A 593 28.37 -2.82 -8.83
CA ARG A 593 27.34 -2.93 -7.81
C ARG A 593 26.42 -1.73 -7.91
N LEU A 594 25.55 -1.71 -8.91
CA LEU A 594 24.35 -0.87 -8.87
C LEU A 594 23.37 -1.47 -7.84
#